data_AF-A0A2M9IWP2-F1
#
_entry.id   AF-A0A2M9IWP2-F1
#
_cell.length_a   1.000
_cell.length_b   1.000
_cell.length_c   1.000
_cell.angle_alpha   90.00
_cell.angle_beta   90.00
_cell.angle_gamma   90.00
#
_symmetry.space_group_name_H-M   'P 1'
#
loop_
_entity.id
_entity.type
_entity.pdbx_description
1 polymer ?
#
loop_
_entity_poly.entity_id
_entity_poly.type
_entity_poly.pdbx_seq_one_letter_code
_entity_poly.pdbx_strand_id
1 'polypeptide(L)'
;MQRAEHLSGSFYIHPGATDRALRRYREFLHPPGRRPLYPRESFCSCTWCSFDDVRHARDVLEEILERLPERARAELGRLVKPMDAVFLRRTLPDPFVHRRQWRTQCWWYRRLADRSEWG
;
A
#
# COMPACT_ATOMS: atom_id res chain seq x y z
N MET A 1 1.51 13.14 13.95
CA MET A 1 0.77 12.16 13.11
C MET A 1 -0.75 12.22 13.34
N GLN A 2 -1.22 12.14 14.60
CA GLN A 2 -2.66 12.09 14.97
C GLN A 2 -3.55 13.19 14.36
N ARG A 3 -3.02 14.41 14.14
CA ARG A 3 -3.80 15.55 13.62
C ARG A 3 -4.19 15.41 12.15
N ALA A 4 -3.35 14.79 11.31
CA ALA A 4 -3.68 14.55 9.90
C ALA A 4 -4.72 13.43 9.75
N GLU A 5 -4.65 12.42 10.63
CA GLU A 5 -5.61 11.31 10.66
C GLU A 5 -7.00 11.77 11.12
N HIS A 6 -7.08 12.69 12.08
CA HIS A 6 -8.35 13.25 12.57
C HIS A 6 -9.04 14.22 11.59
N LEU A 7 -8.28 14.84 10.67
CA LEU A 7 -8.79 15.82 9.72
C LEU A 7 -9.16 15.23 8.36
N SER A 8 -8.92 13.94 8.15
CA SER A 8 -9.26 13.30 6.88
C SER A 8 -10.73 12.90 6.87
N GLY A 9 -11.50 13.44 5.93
CA GLY A 9 -12.85 12.95 5.61
C GLY A 9 -12.85 11.64 4.81
N SER A 10 -11.68 11.01 4.63
CA SER A 10 -11.54 9.74 3.94
C SER A 10 -11.89 8.58 4.87
N PHE A 11 -12.77 7.71 4.41
CA PHE A 11 -13.22 6.51 5.11
C PHE A 11 -12.06 5.60 5.59
N TYR A 12 -10.89 5.68 4.94
CA TYR A 12 -9.74 4.81 5.22
C TYR A 12 -8.69 5.44 6.14
N ILE A 13 -8.77 6.74 6.40
CA ILE A 13 -7.84 7.46 7.26
C ILE A 13 -8.51 7.71 8.61
N HIS A 14 -8.16 6.88 9.58
CA HIS A 14 -8.61 6.97 10.98
C HIS A 14 -7.40 7.01 11.91
N PRO A 15 -7.54 7.39 13.19
CA PRO A 15 -6.44 7.37 14.13
C PRO A 15 -5.76 5.99 14.18
N GLY A 16 -4.45 5.95 13.93
CA GLY A 16 -3.66 4.71 13.88
C GLY A 16 -3.63 4.01 12.51
N ALA A 17 -4.31 4.53 11.48
CA ALA A 17 -4.26 4.00 10.13
C ALA A 17 -2.83 4.02 9.58
N THR A 18 -2.03 5.05 9.89
CA THR A 18 -0.65 5.12 9.39
C THR A 18 0.25 4.04 9.99
N ASP A 19 0.18 3.85 11.31
CA ASP A 19 0.99 2.84 12.00
C ASP A 19 0.66 1.44 11.47
N ARG A 20 -0.64 1.16 11.32
CA ARG A 20 -1.11 -0.08 10.74
C ARG A 20 -0.64 -0.28 9.30
N ALA A 21 -0.73 0.75 8.46
CA ALA A 21 -0.26 0.69 7.09
C ALA A 21 1.23 0.37 7.02
N LEU A 22 2.05 1.06 7.83
CA LEU A 22 3.48 0.79 7.95
C LEU A 22 3.76 -0.64 8.42
N ARG A 23 3.04 -1.11 9.45
CA ARG A 23 3.21 -2.47 9.99
C ARG A 23 2.90 -3.52 8.94
N ARG A 24 1.75 -3.42 8.28
CA ARG A 24 1.33 -4.35 7.21
C ARG A 24 2.27 -4.32 6.02
N TYR A 25 2.74 -3.13 5.66
CA TYR A 25 3.69 -3.01 4.56
C TYR A 25 5.05 -3.64 4.90
N ARG A 26 5.53 -3.50 6.14
CA ARG A 26 6.73 -4.20 6.63
C ARG A 26 6.55 -5.71 6.68
N GLU A 27 5.43 -6.18 7.24
CA GLU A 27 5.09 -7.61 7.34
C GLU A 27 5.09 -8.28 5.97
N PHE A 28 4.52 -7.64 4.95
CA PHE A 28 4.53 -8.16 3.59
C PHE A 28 5.96 -8.31 3.03
N LEU A 29 6.86 -7.37 3.35
CA LEU A 29 8.23 -7.35 2.84
C LEU A 29 9.20 -8.20 3.66
N HIS A 30 8.80 -8.68 4.84
CA HIS A 30 9.63 -9.42 5.78
C HIS A 30 9.99 -10.87 5.36
N PRO A 31 9.13 -11.66 4.69
CA PRO A 31 9.38 -13.08 4.47
C PRO A 31 10.75 -13.34 3.83
N PRO A 32 11.61 -14.18 4.40
CA PRO A 32 12.95 -14.41 3.86
C PRO A 32 12.88 -15.14 2.51
N GLY A 33 13.92 -14.95 1.68
CA GLY A 33 14.11 -15.68 0.43
C GLY A 33 14.04 -14.83 -0.84
N ARG A 34 14.24 -15.51 -1.97
CA ARG A 34 14.35 -14.88 -3.32
C ARG A 34 13.10 -15.02 -4.17
N ARG A 35 12.08 -15.74 -3.69
CA ARG A 35 10.83 -15.91 -4.44
C ARG A 35 10.10 -14.57 -4.55
N PRO A 36 9.50 -14.27 -5.71
CA PRO A 36 8.61 -13.13 -5.83
C PRO A 36 7.48 -13.19 -4.80
N LEU A 37 7.13 -12.02 -4.28
CA LEU A 37 5.98 -11.80 -3.44
C LEU A 37 4.81 -11.35 -4.32
N TYR A 38 3.61 -11.77 -3.93
CA TYR A 38 2.39 -11.43 -4.62
C TYR A 38 1.44 -10.74 -3.62
N PRO A 39 1.08 -9.47 -3.84
CA PRO A 39 -0.02 -8.84 -3.12
C PRO A 39 -1.29 -9.69 -3.19
N ARG A 40 -2.11 -9.67 -2.14
CA ARG A 40 -3.37 -10.41 -2.11
C ARG A 40 -4.53 -9.43 -2.12
N GLU A 41 -5.49 -9.64 -3.02
CA GLU A 41 -6.70 -8.83 -3.05
C GLU A 41 -7.54 -9.09 -1.79
N SER A 42 -7.95 -8.01 -1.13
CA SER A 42 -8.91 -8.10 -0.04
C SER A 42 -10.33 -8.10 -0.60
N PHE A 43 -11.13 -9.09 -0.20
CA PHE A 43 -12.53 -9.24 -0.61
C PHE A 43 -13.52 -8.61 0.37
N CYS A 44 -13.07 -8.22 1.56
CA CYS A 44 -13.91 -7.51 2.52
C CYS A 44 -13.72 -6.00 2.37
N SER A 45 -14.83 -5.28 2.20
CA SER A 45 -14.87 -3.81 2.19
C SER A 45 -14.70 -3.17 3.57
N CYS A 46 -14.59 -3.99 4.62
CA CYS A 46 -14.39 -3.52 5.97
C CYS A 46 -13.00 -2.90 6.16
N THR A 47 -12.94 -1.78 6.88
CA THR A 47 -11.72 -0.97 7.14
C THR A 47 -10.58 -1.78 7.77
N TRP A 48 -10.90 -2.89 8.45
CA TRP A 48 -9.90 -3.75 9.06
C TRP A 48 -9.24 -4.68 8.01
N CYS A 49 -10.03 -5.36 7.19
CA CYS A 49 -9.51 -6.36 6.26
C CYS A 49 -9.00 -5.73 4.96
N SER A 50 -9.31 -4.46 4.67
CA SER A 50 -8.76 -3.78 3.50
C SER A 50 -7.22 -3.79 3.49
N PHE A 51 -6.60 -3.74 4.68
CA PHE A 51 -5.15 -3.84 4.87
C PHE A 51 -4.53 -5.23 4.60
N ASP A 52 -5.36 -6.27 4.36
CA ASP A 52 -4.85 -7.56 3.89
C ASP A 52 -4.33 -7.44 2.45
N ASP A 53 -4.82 -6.46 1.69
CA ASP A 53 -4.15 -6.00 0.48
C ASP A 53 -3.07 -4.96 0.84
N VAL A 54 -1.81 -5.38 0.73
CA VAL A 54 -0.66 -4.50 0.95
C VAL A 54 -0.67 -3.27 0.03
N ARG A 55 -1.31 -3.34 -1.14
CA ARG A 55 -1.47 -2.19 -2.04
C ARG A 55 -2.38 -1.13 -1.44
N HIS A 56 -3.42 -1.55 -0.70
CA HIS A 56 -4.26 -0.63 0.05
C HIS A 56 -3.50 0.03 1.21
N ALA A 57 -2.59 -0.70 1.87
CA ALA A 57 -1.68 -0.08 2.83
C ALA A 57 -0.84 1.03 2.17
N ARG A 58 -0.41 0.84 0.91
CA ARG A 58 0.32 1.87 0.18
C ARG A 58 -0.55 3.06 -0.25
N ASP A 59 -1.81 2.83 -0.60
CA ASP A 59 -2.81 3.88 -0.88
C ASP A 59 -2.96 4.81 0.36
N VAL A 60 -3.15 4.21 1.54
CA VAL A 60 -3.25 4.92 2.82
C VAL A 60 -2.01 5.77 3.10
N LEU A 61 -0.81 5.22 2.83
CA LEU A 61 0.45 5.95 3.01
C LEU A 61 0.59 7.11 2.03
N GLU A 62 0.17 6.95 0.77
CA GLU A 62 0.17 8.03 -0.23
C GLU A 62 -0.77 9.15 0.20
N GLU A 63 -1.99 8.80 0.58
CA GLU A 63 -3.02 9.74 1.01
C GLU A 63 -2.55 10.59 2.21
N ILE A 64 -1.83 9.99 3.14
CA ILE A 64 -1.26 10.67 4.31
C ILE A 64 -0.08 11.54 3.90
N LEU A 65 0.82 11.06 3.04
CA LEU A 65 1.93 11.87 2.52
C LEU A 65 1.42 13.16 1.87
N GLU A 66 0.35 13.09 1.07
CA GLU A 66 -0.29 14.25 0.44
C GLU A 66 -0.84 15.27 1.44
N ARG A 67 -1.37 14.82 2.58
CA ARG A 67 -1.99 15.69 3.61
C ARG A 67 -1.00 16.27 4.62
N LEU A 68 0.18 15.66 4.76
CA LEU A 68 1.16 16.07 5.76
C LEU A 68 1.86 17.39 5.38
N PRO A 69 2.18 18.25 6.37
CA PRO A 69 3.06 19.39 6.17
C PRO A 69 4.46 18.91 5.79
N GLU A 70 5.20 19.74 5.06
CA GLU A 70 6.44 19.39 4.36
C GLU A 70 7.45 18.59 5.21
N ARG A 71 7.71 19.03 6.45
CA ARG A 71 8.65 18.34 7.34
C ARG A 71 8.20 16.92 7.70
N ALA A 72 6.93 16.75 8.08
CA ALA A 72 6.39 15.44 8.44
C ALA A 72 6.26 14.52 7.21
N ARG A 73 5.94 15.10 6.04
CA ARG A 73 5.95 14.40 4.76
C ARG A 73 7.34 13.87 4.43
N ALA A 74 8.39 14.67 4.62
CA ALA A 74 9.77 14.26 4.37
C ALA A 74 10.21 13.10 5.29
N GLU A 75 9.84 13.15 6.57
CA GLU A 75 10.14 12.09 7.54
C GLU A 75 9.44 10.78 7.16
N LEU A 76 8.13 10.82 6.87
CA LEU A 76 7.39 9.63 6.44
C LEU A 76 7.91 9.10 5.10
N GLY A 77 8.21 9.98 4.15
CA GLY A 77 8.76 9.62 2.85
C GLY A 77 10.10 8.89 2.95
N ARG A 78 10.96 9.25 3.90
CA ARG A 78 12.22 8.53 4.17
C ARG A 78 12.00 7.11 4.67
N LEU A 79 10.89 6.84 5.37
CA LEU A 79 10.53 5.49 5.82
C LEU A 79 9.92 4.66 4.68
N VAL A 80 9.05 5.27 3.87
CA VAL A 80 8.31 4.57 2.81
C VAL A 80 9.19 4.25 1.60
N LYS A 81 10.06 5.18 1.19
CA LYS A 81 10.91 5.02 -0.01
C LYS A 81 11.76 3.73 -0.05
N PRO A 82 12.49 3.33 1.01
CA PRO A 82 13.21 2.06 0.99
C PRO A 82 12.27 0.85 0.91
N MET A 83 11.07 0.93 1.51
CA MET A 83 10.06 -0.12 1.42
C MET A 83 9.52 -0.26 -0.01
N ASP A 84 9.24 0.87 -0.67
CA ASP A 84 8.85 0.91 -2.09
C ASP A 84 9.91 0.24 -2.97
N ALA A 85 11.20 0.51 -2.73
CA ALA A 85 12.29 -0.13 -3.48
C ALA A 85 12.34 -1.66 -3.27
N VAL A 86 12.12 -2.14 -2.04
CA VAL A 86 12.04 -3.58 -1.77
C VAL A 86 10.80 -4.19 -2.43
N PHE A 87 9.66 -3.50 -2.37
CA PHE A 87 8.42 -3.96 -3.01
C PHE A 87 8.60 -4.09 -4.53
N LEU A 88 9.18 -3.08 -5.18
CA LEU A 88 9.47 -3.09 -6.62
C LEU A 88 10.40 -4.25 -7.01
N ARG A 89 11.40 -4.55 -6.17
CA ARG A 89 12.35 -5.65 -6.40
C ARG A 89 11.74 -7.03 -6.17
N ARG A 90 10.83 -7.14 -5.20
CA ARG A 90 10.26 -8.42 -4.77
C ARG A 90 8.94 -8.76 -5.46
N THR A 91 8.28 -7.83 -6.13
CA THR A 91 7.01 -8.07 -6.84
C THR A 91 7.21 -8.00 -8.35
N LEU A 92 6.56 -8.90 -9.09
CA LEU A 92 6.66 -8.93 -10.54
C LEU A 92 5.75 -7.86 -11.18
N PRO A 93 6.14 -7.26 -12.32
CA PRO A 93 5.22 -6.49 -13.15
C PRO A 93 3.99 -7.32 -13.55
N ASP A 94 2.81 -6.70 -13.57
CA ASP A 94 1.57 -7.34 -14.04
C ASP A 94 1.51 -7.32 -15.60
N PRO A 95 1.57 -8.47 -16.29
CA PRO A 95 1.44 -8.51 -17.75
C PRO A 95 0.02 -8.15 -18.24
N PHE A 96 -0.99 -8.20 -17.35
CA PHE A 96 -2.39 -7.92 -17.67
C PHE A 96 -2.84 -6.52 -17.25
N VAL A 97 -1.89 -5.62 -16.96
CA VAL A 97 -2.13 -4.24 -16.53
C VAL A 97 -3.14 -3.50 -17.42
N HIS A 98 -3.12 -3.76 -18.73
CA HIS A 98 -4.04 -3.16 -19.71
C HIS A 98 -5.52 -3.50 -19.48
N ARG A 99 -5.82 -4.60 -18.79
CA ARG A 99 -7.20 -5.02 -18.45
C ARG A 99 -7.72 -4.34 -17.18
N ARG A 100 -6.87 -3.67 -16.41
CA ARG A 100 -7.16 -3.10 -15.08
C ARG A 100 -7.13 -1.56 -15.09
N GLN A 101 -7.91 -0.94 -15.98
CA GLN A 101 -7.78 0.47 -16.37
C GLN A 101 -7.92 1.49 -15.21
N TRP A 102 -8.78 1.25 -14.22
CA TRP A 102 -9.04 2.25 -13.15
C TRP A 102 -8.04 2.19 -11.99
N ARG A 103 -7.50 1.01 -11.64
CA ARG A 103 -6.54 0.85 -10.52
C ARG A 103 -5.09 1.13 -10.91
N THR A 104 -4.75 1.18 -12.21
CA THR A 104 -3.36 1.23 -12.70
C THR A 104 -2.74 2.63 -12.75
N GLN A 105 -3.47 3.65 -12.30
CA GLN A 105 -2.92 5.00 -12.11
C GLN A 105 -1.78 4.98 -11.09
N CYS A 106 -1.89 4.17 -10.03
CA CYS A 106 -0.84 3.99 -9.05
C CYS A 106 0.09 2.83 -9.44
N TRP A 107 1.40 3.04 -9.35
CA TRP A 107 2.39 2.08 -9.85
C TRP A 107 2.38 0.74 -9.09
N TRP A 108 1.96 0.69 -7.83
CA TRP A 108 1.90 -0.53 -7.03
C TRP A 108 0.78 -1.49 -7.46
N TYR A 109 -0.26 -0.99 -8.13
CA TYR A 109 -1.29 -1.81 -8.78
C TYR A 109 -0.86 -2.36 -10.14
N ARG A 110 0.27 -1.91 -10.69
CA ARG A 110 0.90 -2.50 -11.87
C ARG A 110 1.76 -3.73 -11.53
N ARG A 111 1.60 -4.28 -10.32
CA ARG A 111 2.30 -5.46 -9.82
C ARG A 111 1.35 -6.64 -9.73
N LEU A 112 1.86 -7.80 -10.12
CA LEU A 112 1.11 -9.05 -10.20
C LEU A 112 0.68 -9.49 -8.79
N ALA A 113 -0.62 -9.71 -8.60
CA ALA A 113 -1.22 -10.17 -7.36
C ALA A 113 -1.53 -11.68 -7.41
N ASP A 114 -1.55 -12.34 -6.24
CA ASP A 114 -1.65 -13.80 -6.06
C ASP A 114 -2.98 -14.37 -6.60
N ARG A 115 -3.97 -13.48 -6.73
CA ARG A 115 -5.26 -13.78 -7.32
C ARG A 115 -5.65 -12.66 -8.27
N SER A 116 -4.95 -12.57 -9.40
CA SER A 116 -5.54 -11.94 -10.59
C SER A 116 -6.79 -12.75 -10.93
N GLU A 117 -7.97 -12.11 -10.92
CA GLU A 117 -9.33 -12.67 -11.07
C GLU A 117 -9.63 -13.46 -12.38
N TRP A 118 -8.68 -14.21 -12.92
CA TRP A 118 -8.81 -15.08 -14.09
C TRP A 118 -7.95 -16.35 -13.93
N GLY A 119 -8.24 -17.10 -12.87
CA GLY A 119 -8.03 -18.55 -12.80
C GLY A 119 -9.39 -19.21 -12.64
#